data_AF-A0A948XAG2-F1
#
_entry.id   AF-A0A948XAG2-F1
#
_cell.length_a   1.000
_cell.length_b   1.000
_cell.length_c   1.000
_cell.angle_alpha   90.00
_cell.angle_beta   90.00
_cell.angle_gamma   90.00
#
_symmetry.space_group_name_H-M   'P 1'
#
loop_
_entity.id
_entity.type
_entity.pdbx_description
1 polymer ?
#
loop_
_entity_poly.entity_id
_entity_poly.type
_entity_poly.pdbx_seq_one_letter_code
_entity_poly.pdbx_strand_id
1 'polypeptide(L)'
;MYGVINFSVIDTTPGACSAFGPPPNWDGSYVEFMRERWRNDPGVRQHVFVVGRMLYRDEKISFIGPYASEARAIVEGAYQH
;
A
#
# COMPACT_ATOMS: atom_id res chain seq x y z
N MET A 1 9.04 -19.50 -3.72
CA MET A 1 10.10 -18.49 -3.53
C MET A 1 9.55 -17.45 -2.58
N TYR A 2 10.02 -17.40 -1.34
CA TYR A 2 9.58 -16.38 -0.38
C TYR A 2 10.46 -15.15 -0.57
N GLY A 3 9.97 -14.16 -1.32
CA GLY A 3 10.62 -12.85 -1.38
C GLY A 3 10.52 -12.15 -0.03
N VAL A 4 11.55 -11.41 0.37
CA VAL A 4 11.49 -10.56 1.56
C VAL A 4 10.62 -9.35 1.21
N ILE A 5 9.48 -9.22 1.89
CA ILE A 5 8.62 -8.03 1.75
C ILE A 5 9.16 -6.96 2.71
N ASN A 6 9.56 -5.82 2.15
CA ASN A 6 9.95 -4.66 2.94
C ASN A 6 8.71 -3.83 3.29
N PHE A 7 8.24 -3.93 4.53
CA PHE A 7 7.09 -3.15 5.02
C PHE A 7 7.47 -1.74 5.51
N SER A 8 8.77 -1.43 5.63
CA SER A 8 9.24 -0.12 6.09
C SER A 8 9.20 0.95 4.99
N VAL A 9 9.12 0.53 3.73
CA VAL A 9 9.03 1.43 2.57
C VAL A 9 7.88 1.01 1.67
N ILE A 10 6.90 1.89 1.54
CA ILE A 10 5.72 1.71 0.71
C ILE A 10 5.89 2.53 -0.57
N ASP A 11 6.28 1.84 -1.63
CA ASP A 11 6.44 2.45 -2.96
C ASP A 11 5.12 2.40 -3.74
N THR A 12 4.66 3.59 -4.13
CA THR A 12 3.43 3.81 -4.92
C THR A 12 3.73 4.16 -6.37
N THR A 13 4.99 4.12 -6.80
CA THR A 13 5.38 4.43 -8.17
C THR A 13 4.75 3.44 -9.15
N PRO A 14 4.13 3.90 -10.24
CA PRO A 14 3.67 3.03 -11.32
C PRO A 14 4.80 2.11 -11.82
N GLY A 15 4.55 0.80 -11.83
CA GLY A 15 5.54 -0.23 -12.17
C GLY A 15 6.42 -0.70 -11.03
N ALA A 16 6.28 -0.15 -9.82
CA ALA A 16 6.97 -0.67 -8.64
C ALA A 16 6.47 -2.09 -8.31
N CYS A 17 7.38 -2.97 -7.91
CA CYS A 17 7.05 -4.32 -7.46
C CYS A 17 6.52 -4.29 -6.01
N SER A 18 5.40 -3.60 -5.81
CA SER A 18 4.79 -3.29 -4.51
C SER A 18 3.29 -3.59 -4.53
N ALA A 19 2.71 -3.90 -3.37
CA ALA A 19 1.26 -4.06 -3.24
C ALA A 19 0.50 -2.75 -3.58
N PHE A 20 1.16 -1.62 -3.40
CA PHE A 20 0.64 -0.26 -3.57
C PHE A 20 1.04 0.39 -4.90
N GLY A 21 1.91 -0.25 -5.69
CA GLY A 21 2.31 0.27 -6.99
C GLY A 21 1.26 -0.06 -8.07
N PRO A 22 0.69 0.93 -8.77
CA PRO A 22 -0.10 0.68 -9.96
C PRO A 22 0.76 0.05 -11.07
N PRO A 23 0.14 -0.50 -12.14
CA PRO A 23 0.88 -0.91 -13.33
C PRO A 23 1.69 0.23 -13.96
N PRO A 24 2.72 -0.04 -14.77
CA PRO A 24 3.44 0.99 -15.52
C PRO A 24 2.49 1.83 -16.40
N ASN A 25 2.78 3.13 -16.54
CA ASN A 25 2.00 4.09 -17.34
C ASN A 25 0.52 4.22 -16.93
N TRP A 26 0.21 3.97 -15.66
CA TRP A 26 -1.15 4.06 -15.14
C TRP A 26 -1.53 5.52 -14.84
N ASP A 27 -2.71 5.94 -15.28
CA ASP A 27 -3.23 7.31 -15.24
C ASP A 27 -4.62 7.45 -14.59
N GLY A 28 -5.09 6.40 -13.90
CA GLY A 28 -6.43 6.33 -13.31
C GLY A 28 -6.56 6.97 -11.91
N SER A 29 -7.66 6.63 -11.23
CA SER A 29 -7.92 7.01 -9.83
C SER A 29 -7.32 6.02 -8.83
N TYR A 30 -6.43 6.49 -7.95
CA TYR A 30 -5.58 5.58 -7.17
C TYR A 30 -6.38 4.87 -6.08
N VAL A 31 -7.35 5.60 -5.53
CA VAL A 31 -8.34 5.07 -4.59
C VAL A 31 -9.16 3.95 -5.24
N GLU A 32 -9.56 4.08 -6.49
CA GLU A 32 -10.32 3.04 -7.19
C GLU A 32 -9.46 1.81 -7.48
N PHE A 33 -8.22 2.02 -7.92
CA PHE A 33 -7.22 0.96 -8.08
C PHE A 33 -7.02 0.18 -6.78
N MET A 34 -6.77 0.87 -5.66
CA MET A 34 -6.59 0.23 -4.36
C MET A 34 -7.87 -0.44 -3.86
N ARG A 35 -9.06 0.12 -4.14
CA ARG A 35 -10.35 -0.51 -3.80
C ARG A 35 -10.56 -1.81 -4.56
N GLU A 36 -10.19 -1.87 -5.84
CA GLU A 36 -10.25 -3.09 -6.63
C GLU A 36 -9.26 -4.14 -6.12
N ARG A 37 -8.01 -3.74 -5.88
CA ARG A 37 -6.96 -4.60 -5.34
C ARG A 37 -7.36 -5.17 -3.97
N TRP A 38 -7.93 -4.34 -3.10
CA TRP A 38 -8.45 -4.76 -1.79
C TRP A 38 -9.51 -5.87 -1.93
N ARG A 39 -10.43 -5.75 -2.88
CA ARG A 39 -11.49 -6.76 -3.09
C ARG A 39 -10.94 -8.07 -3.64
N ASN A 40 -10.00 -7.99 -4.58
CA ASN A 40 -9.61 -9.13 -5.41
C ASN A 40 -8.31 -9.82 -4.96
N ASP A 41 -7.44 -9.15 -4.21
CA ASP A 41 -6.12 -9.67 -3.81
C ASP A 41 -6.01 -9.78 -2.28
N PRO A 42 -6.11 -11.00 -1.71
CA PRO A 42 -5.92 -11.23 -0.28
C PRO A 42 -4.53 -10.82 0.23
N GLY A 43 -3.49 -10.92 -0.61
CA GLY A 43 -2.13 -10.52 -0.27
C GLY A 43 -2.02 -9.01 -0.08
N VAL A 44 -2.70 -8.22 -0.92
CA VAL A 44 -2.80 -6.76 -0.75
C VAL A 44 -3.51 -6.41 0.55
N ARG A 45 -4.63 -7.07 0.87
CA ARG A 45 -5.34 -6.84 2.15
C ARG A 45 -4.43 -7.09 3.35
N GLN A 46 -3.76 -8.24 3.38
CA GLN A 46 -2.82 -8.56 4.45
C GLN A 46 -1.70 -7.51 4.55
N HIS A 47 -1.13 -7.10 3.41
CA HIS A 47 -0.08 -6.09 3.38
C HIS A 47 -0.57 -4.76 4.00
N VAL A 48 -1.72 -4.25 3.54
CA VAL A 48 -2.31 -3.00 4.07
C VAL A 48 -2.57 -3.11 5.57
N PHE A 49 -3.11 -4.23 6.06
CA PHE A 49 -3.32 -4.44 7.49
C PHE A 49 -2.02 -4.47 8.30
N VAL A 50 -0.96 -5.12 7.79
CA VAL A 50 0.35 -5.15 8.46
C VAL A 50 0.94 -3.74 8.57
N VAL A 51 0.90 -2.96 7.49
CA VAL A 51 1.40 -1.58 7.48
C VAL A 51 0.56 -0.69 8.40
N GLY A 52 -0.76 -0.88 8.42
CA GLY A 52 -1.66 -0.14 9.34
C GLY A 52 -1.36 -0.42 10.80
N ARG A 53 -1.13 -1.69 11.15
CA ARG A 53 -0.69 -2.08 12.50
C ARG A 53 0.67 -1.46 12.86
N MET A 54 1.61 -1.44 11.93
CA MET A 54 2.94 -0.83 12.15
C MET A 54 2.81 0.69 12.38
N LEU A 55 1.97 1.39 11.60
CA LEU A 55 1.70 2.81 11.80
C LEU A 55 1.09 3.07 13.19
N TYR A 56 0.12 2.26 13.60
CA TYR A 56 -0.51 2.36 14.91
C TYR A 56 0.49 2.17 16.07
N ARG A 57 1.55 1.39 15.84
CA ARG A 57 2.62 1.15 16.83
C ARG A 57 3.74 2.20 16.77
N ASP A 58 3.53 3.30 16.05
CA ASP A 58 4.52 4.34 15.80
C ASP A 58 5.83 3.80 15.17
N GLU A 59 5.75 2.70 14.42
CA GLU A 59 6.89 2.20 13.66
C GLU A 59 7.20 3.13 12.48
N LYS A 60 8.48 3.28 12.16
CA LYS A 60 8.92 4.15 11.05
C LYS A 60 8.60 3.50 9.70
N ILE A 61 7.61 4.06 9.01
CA ILE A 61 7.22 3.67 7.65
C ILE A 61 7.31 4.88 6.72
N SER A 62 8.03 4.72 5.61
CA SER A 62 8.16 5.73 4.57
C SER A 62 7.23 5.40 3.40
N PHE A 63 6.34 6.32 3.07
CA PHE A 63 5.53 6.25 1.84
C PHE A 63 6.22 7.10 0.77
N ILE A 64 6.49 6.52 -0.39
CA ILE A 64 7.16 7.18 -1.51
C ILE A 64 6.36 7.02 -2.81
N GLY A 65 6.68 7.85 -3.80
CA GLY A 65 6.02 7.84 -5.10
C GLY A 65 4.82 8.78 -5.19
N PRO A 66 4.17 8.84 -6.37
CA PRO A 66 3.15 9.85 -6.67
C PRO A 66 1.89 9.78 -5.80
N TYR A 67 1.56 8.58 -5.29
CA TYR A 67 0.33 8.33 -4.53
C TYR A 67 0.60 8.07 -3.04
N ALA A 68 1.77 8.48 -2.55
CA ALA A 68 2.21 8.25 -1.16
C ALA A 68 1.19 8.73 -0.12
N SER A 69 0.65 9.93 -0.31
CA SER A 69 -0.33 10.53 0.61
C SER A 69 -1.65 9.76 0.63
N GLU A 70 -2.14 9.34 -0.53
CA GLU A 70 -3.39 8.56 -0.64
C GLU A 70 -3.21 7.16 -0.07
N ALA A 71 -2.08 6.51 -0.35
CA ALA A 71 -1.73 5.21 0.21
C ALA A 71 -1.71 5.26 1.74
N ARG A 72 -1.11 6.29 2.32
CA ARG A 72 -1.09 6.50 3.77
C ARG A 72 -2.50 6.62 4.34
N ALA A 73 -3.35 7.46 3.73
CA ALA A 73 -4.73 7.65 4.18
C ALA A 73 -5.55 6.35 4.13
N ILE A 74 -5.35 5.53 3.08
CA ILE A 74 -6.01 4.21 2.97
C ILE A 74 -5.57 3.29 4.09
N VAL A 75 -4.26 3.23 4.38
CA VAL A 75 -3.71 2.39 5.44
C VAL A 75 -4.23 2.82 6.82
N GLU A 76 -4.21 4.12 7.11
CA GLU A 76 -4.73 4.68 8.36
C GLU A 76 -6.23 4.41 8.50
N GLY A 77 -7.01 4.51 7.41
CA GLY A 77 -8.44 4.18 7.41
C GLY A 77 -8.73 2.68 7.56
N ALA A 78 -7.84 1.80 7.10
CA ALA A 78 -8.00 0.36 7.21
C ALA A 78 -7.73 -0.18 8.64
N TYR A 79 -7.01 0.58 9.47
CA TYR A 79 -6.65 0.19 10.83
C TYR A 79 -7.14 1.24 11.84
N GLN A 80 -8.46 1.24 12.09
CA GLN A 80 -9.08 2.02 13.16
C GLN A 80 -9.35 1.09 14.36
N HIS A 81 -8.62 1.28 15.45
CA HIS A 81 -8.81 0.60 16.73
C HIS A 81 -8.91 1.61 17.88
#